data_AF-A0A356BYW6-F1
#
_entry.id   AF-A0A356BYW6-F1
#
_cell.length_a   1.000
_cell.length_b   1.000
_cell.length_c   1.000
_cell.angle_alpha   90.00
_cell.angle_beta   90.00
_cell.angle_gamma   90.00
#
_symmetry.space_group_name_H-M   'P 1'
#
loop_
_entity.id
_entity.type
_entity.pdbx_description
1 polymer ?
#
loop_
_entity_poly.entity_id
_entity_poly.type
_entity_poly.pdbx_seq_one_letter_code
_entity_poly.pdbx_strand_id
1 'polypeptide(L)'
;MLLYYKGLVARANDIDIVIALEHVERAETVLEMLGVKQPPNLNRDYATRYFAEFVIEGIDVDVMAGFRIVAGGTTTEYVPDQKTFETFVLQDTTIHLCPLEDWYVLYLLMPHREGRVATIKEYFLENGANLTYLKAWVDRCLPKAVSDQIHELLFELNPRP
;
A
#
# COMPACT_ATOMS: atom_id res chain seq x y z
N MET A 1 -5.35 0.05 7.95
CA MET A 1 -5.84 1.42 8.22
C MET A 1 -6.45 2.18 7.03
N LEU A 2 -5.76 2.35 5.89
CA LEU A 2 -6.26 3.15 4.73
C LEU A 2 -7.68 2.79 4.29
N LEU A 3 -7.94 1.51 4.04
CA LEU A 3 -9.24 1.04 3.57
C LEU A 3 -10.37 1.34 4.55
N TYR A 4 -10.09 1.31 5.86
CA TYR A 4 -11.07 1.60 6.90
C TYR A 4 -11.49 3.07 6.86
N TYR A 5 -10.53 3.99 6.76
CA TYR A 5 -10.83 5.42 6.64
C TYR A 5 -11.53 5.81 5.34
N LYS A 6 -11.33 5.02 4.28
CA LYS A 6 -12.09 5.15 3.03
C LYS A 6 -13.48 4.50 3.07
N GLY A 7 -13.88 3.90 4.20
CA GLY A 7 -15.17 3.21 4.35
C GLY A 7 -15.27 1.88 3.60
N LEU A 8 -14.15 1.33 3.11
CA LEU A 8 -14.10 0.13 2.28
C LEU A 8 -14.13 -1.17 3.10
N VAL A 9 -13.82 -1.08 4.39
CA VAL A 9 -13.83 -2.22 5.31
C VAL A 9 -14.41 -1.79 6.66
N ALA A 10 -15.12 -2.70 7.32
CA ALA A 10 -15.75 -2.41 8.62
C ALA A 10 -14.74 -2.27 9.76
N ARG A 11 -13.53 -2.84 9.63
CA ARG A 11 -12.48 -2.78 10.65
C ARG A 11 -11.09 -2.82 10.02
N ALA A 12 -10.14 -2.11 10.64
CA ALA A 12 -8.70 -2.36 10.47
C ALA A 12 -8.25 -3.32 11.58
N ASN A 13 -7.43 -4.32 11.24
CA ASN A 13 -6.91 -5.27 12.23
C ASN A 13 -5.46 -4.92 12.63
N ASP A 14 -4.77 -4.19 11.77
CA ASP A 14 -3.34 -3.94 11.74
C ASP A 14 -3.04 -2.51 11.23
N ILE A 15 -1.80 -2.07 11.47
CA ILE A 15 -1.27 -0.79 11.01
C ILE A 15 -0.03 -1.03 10.15
N ASP A 16 -0.15 -0.81 8.84
CA ASP A 16 0.99 -0.73 7.93
C ASP A 16 1.59 0.69 7.91
N ILE A 17 2.90 0.80 8.11
CA ILE A 17 3.67 2.03 8.01
C ILE A 17 4.73 1.88 6.93
N VAL A 18 4.64 2.70 5.88
CA VAL A 18 5.67 2.78 4.84
C VAL A 18 6.55 4.00 5.10
N ILE A 19 7.85 3.80 5.23
CA ILE A 19 8.83 4.85 5.50
C ILE A 19 9.97 4.87 4.48
N ALA A 20 10.69 5.99 4.40
CA ALA A 20 11.94 6.08 3.66
C ALA A 20 13.04 5.27 4.33
N LEU A 21 13.97 4.72 3.54
CA LEU A 21 15.07 3.88 4.06
C LEU A 21 15.96 4.64 5.05
N GLU A 22 16.20 5.93 4.83
CA GLU A 22 16.98 6.76 5.75
C GLU A 22 16.32 6.97 7.13
N HIS A 23 15.06 6.56 7.31
CA HIS A 23 14.32 6.74 8.56
C HIS A 23 14.14 5.44 9.36
N VAL A 24 14.67 4.31 8.88
CA VAL A 24 14.54 3.00 9.54
C VAL A 24 15.02 3.06 11.00
N GLU A 25 16.25 3.50 11.24
CA GLU A 25 16.84 3.51 12.59
C GLU A 25 16.03 4.38 13.58
N ARG A 26 15.55 5.53 13.10
CA ARG A 26 14.70 6.42 13.90
C ARG A 26 13.34 5.78 14.19
N ALA A 27 12.73 5.13 13.20
CA ALA A 27 11.44 4.47 13.36
C ALA A 27 11.54 3.29 14.33
N GLU A 28 12.59 2.47 14.24
CA GLU A 28 12.87 1.39 15.18
C GLU A 28 12.97 1.91 16.61
N THR A 29 13.79 2.93 16.83
CA THR A 29 13.96 3.54 18.16
C THR A 29 12.62 3.96 18.76
N VAL A 30 11.74 4.58 17.97
CA VAL A 30 10.41 5.01 18.45
C VAL A 30 9.51 3.83 18.73
N LEU A 31 9.45 2.84 17.84
CA LEU A 31 8.52 1.72 17.96
C LEU A 31 8.93 0.73 19.05
N GLU A 32 10.23 0.54 19.29
CA GLU A 32 10.75 -0.25 20.41
C GLU A 32 10.45 0.39 21.77
N MET A 33 10.25 1.72 21.83
CA MET A 33 9.75 2.37 23.05
C MET A 33 8.25 2.15 23.28
N LEU A 34 7.49 1.86 22.22
CA LEU A 34 6.03 1.76 22.27
C LEU A 34 5.52 0.31 22.37
N GLY A 35 6.31 -0.66 21.92
CA GLY A 35 5.90 -2.06 21.93
C GLY A 35 7.02 -3.04 21.72
N VAL A 36 6.64 -4.27 21.36
CA VAL A 36 7.58 -5.40 21.27
C VAL A 36 7.79 -5.79 19.82
N LYS A 37 9.03 -5.66 19.35
CA LYS A 37 9.46 -6.15 18.04
C LYS A 37 9.34 -7.67 17.97
N GLN A 38 8.72 -8.17 16.91
CA GLN A 38 8.51 -9.59 16.68
C GLN A 38 9.70 -10.22 15.94
N PRO A 39 9.88 -11.56 16.03
CA PRO A 39 10.87 -12.27 15.24
C PRO A 39 10.67 -12.06 13.72
N PRO A 40 11.73 -12.04 12.90
CA PRO A 40 11.60 -11.81 11.46
C PRO A 40 10.70 -12.85 10.76
N ASN A 41 9.72 -12.35 10.01
CA ASN A 41 8.84 -13.14 9.15
C ASN A 41 9.29 -13.01 7.69
N LEU A 42 10.01 -14.02 7.20
CA LEU A 42 10.54 -14.02 5.83
C LEU A 42 9.51 -14.58 4.85
N ASN A 43 8.95 -13.70 4.02
CA ASN A 43 8.08 -14.09 2.90
C ASN A 43 8.81 -13.90 1.55
N ARG A 44 8.85 -14.97 0.74
CA ARG A 44 9.54 -14.99 -0.57
C ARG A 44 8.90 -14.11 -1.64
N ASP A 45 7.63 -13.75 -1.47
CA ASP A 45 6.92 -12.85 -2.39
C ASP A 45 7.35 -11.39 -2.21
N TYR A 46 8.15 -11.11 -1.19
CA TYR A 46 8.64 -9.78 -0.87
C TYR A 46 10.17 -9.74 -0.92
N ALA A 47 10.70 -8.73 -1.60
CA ALA A 47 12.11 -8.38 -1.61
C ALA A 47 12.37 -7.05 -0.89
N THR A 48 11.45 -6.70 0.02
CA THR A 48 11.48 -5.47 0.81
C THR A 48 12.81 -5.36 1.55
N ARG A 49 13.46 -4.20 1.43
CA ARG A 49 14.82 -3.98 1.97
C ARG A 49 14.85 -4.00 3.50
N TYR A 50 13.80 -3.50 4.13
CA TYR A 50 13.63 -3.55 5.57
C TYR A 50 12.16 -3.79 5.90
N PHE A 51 11.90 -4.85 6.67
CA PHE A 51 10.61 -5.21 7.20
C PHE A 51 10.75 -5.57 8.67
N ALA A 52 9.87 -5.03 9.51
CA ALA A 52 9.77 -5.39 10.90
C ALA A 52 8.32 -5.33 11.37
N GLU A 53 7.94 -6.32 12.18
CA GLU A 53 6.64 -6.42 12.82
C GLU A 53 6.80 -6.02 14.30
N PHE A 54 5.85 -5.25 14.82
CA PHE A 54 5.77 -4.88 16.22
C PHE A 54 4.37 -5.18 16.76
N VAL A 55 4.29 -5.48 18.05
CA VAL A 55 3.00 -5.51 18.78
C VAL A 55 2.99 -4.34 19.75
N ILE A 56 2.08 -3.39 19.52
CA ILE A 56 1.87 -2.20 20.36
C ILE A 56 0.46 -2.28 20.93
N GLU A 57 0.34 -2.37 22.25
CA GLU A 57 -0.96 -2.50 22.95
C GLU A 57 -1.87 -3.63 22.39
N GLY A 58 -1.26 -4.71 21.89
CA GLY A 58 -1.99 -5.85 21.30
C GLY A 58 -2.42 -5.66 19.85
N ILE A 59 -1.97 -4.58 19.19
CA ILE A 59 -2.18 -4.31 17.77
C ILE A 59 -0.90 -4.61 16.98
N ASP A 60 -1.04 -5.32 15.87
CA ASP A 60 0.05 -5.61 14.94
C ASP A 60 0.39 -4.35 14.11
N VAL A 61 1.67 -4.00 14.09
CA VAL A 61 2.21 -2.83 13.39
C VAL A 61 3.37 -3.26 12.49
N ASP A 62 3.17 -3.15 11.19
CA ASP A 62 4.11 -3.55 10.15
C ASP A 62 4.85 -2.32 9.63
N VAL A 63 6.18 -2.36 9.66
CA VAL A 63 7.03 -1.28 9.15
C VAL A 63 7.77 -1.75 7.92
N MET A 64 7.61 -1.03 6.82
CA MET A 64 8.24 -1.33 5.54
C MET A 64 9.07 -0.13 5.06
N ALA A 65 10.33 -0.40 4.69
CA ALA A 65 11.17 0.58 3.98
C ALA A 65 11.84 -0.06 2.76
N GLY A 66 11.87 0.68 1.65
CA GLY A 66 12.26 0.12 0.35
C GLY A 66 11.35 -1.03 -0.05
N PHE A 67 10.04 -0.77 -0.03
CA PHE A 67 8.98 -1.76 -0.20
C PHE A 67 9.01 -2.36 -1.60
N ARG A 68 9.22 -3.67 -1.70
CA ARG A 68 9.44 -4.37 -2.96
C ARG A 68 8.68 -5.69 -3.02
N ILE A 69 7.94 -5.88 -4.10
CA ILE A 69 7.13 -7.07 -4.33
C ILE A 69 7.70 -7.82 -5.54
N VAL A 70 7.80 -9.13 -5.42
CA VAL A 70 8.26 -10.02 -6.49
C VAL A 70 7.04 -10.71 -7.09
N ALA A 71 6.72 -10.39 -8.34
CA ALA A 71 5.57 -10.95 -9.06
C ALA A 71 5.96 -11.27 -10.51
N GLY A 72 5.63 -12.47 -10.99
CA GLY A 72 5.86 -12.86 -12.39
C GLY A 72 7.33 -12.79 -12.85
N GLY A 73 8.30 -12.93 -11.94
CA GLY A 73 9.73 -12.77 -12.22
C GLY A 73 10.23 -11.32 -12.26
N THR A 74 9.34 -10.35 -12.01
CA THR A 74 9.67 -8.92 -11.92
C THR A 74 9.67 -8.48 -10.47
N THR A 75 10.67 -7.67 -10.09
CA THR A 75 10.68 -6.99 -8.78
C THR A 75 10.24 -5.54 -8.97
N THR A 76 9.16 -5.16 -8.31
CA THR A 76 8.61 -3.80 -8.38
C THR A 76 8.81 -3.10 -7.03
N GLU A 77 9.47 -1.95 -7.04
CA GLU A 77 9.67 -1.11 -5.86
C GLU A 77 8.62 0.00 -5.78
N TYR A 78 8.02 0.15 -4.60
CA TYR A 78 7.20 1.30 -4.26
C TYR A 78 8.05 2.38 -3.61
N VAL A 79 8.03 3.57 -4.21
CA VAL A 79 8.67 4.77 -3.68
C VAL A 79 7.55 5.76 -3.35
N PRO A 80 7.26 5.99 -2.05
CA PRO A 80 6.22 6.93 -1.67
C PRO A 80 6.59 8.36 -2.08
N ASP A 81 5.66 9.08 -2.70
CA ASP A 81 5.79 10.51 -2.97
C ASP A 81 4.90 11.30 -2.01
N GLN A 82 5.52 12.02 -1.07
CA GLN A 82 4.81 12.81 -0.07
C GLN A 82 3.84 13.83 -0.67
N LYS A 83 4.06 14.28 -1.90
CA LYS A 83 3.15 15.22 -2.60
C LYS A 83 1.83 14.58 -3.01
N THR A 84 1.78 13.25 -3.05
CA THR A 84 0.59 12.47 -3.42
C THR A 84 -0.23 12.04 -2.21
N PHE A 85 0.32 12.20 -1.01
CA PHE A 85 -0.34 11.71 0.19
C PHE A 85 -1.63 12.48 0.47
N GLU A 86 -2.68 11.72 0.71
CA GLU A 86 -3.86 12.26 1.34
C GLU A 86 -3.59 12.45 2.83
N THR A 87 -4.32 13.37 3.47
CA THR A 87 -4.21 13.60 4.91
C THR A 87 -5.56 13.62 5.59
N PHE A 88 -5.58 13.18 6.83
CA PHE A 88 -6.70 13.41 7.74
C PHE A 88 -6.18 13.70 9.14
N VAL A 89 -7.02 14.31 9.98
CA VAL A 89 -6.66 14.64 11.37
C VAL A 89 -7.33 13.64 12.30
N LEU A 90 -6.54 13.01 13.16
CA LEU A 90 -6.99 12.13 14.24
C LEU A 90 -6.46 12.65 15.56
N GLN A 91 -7.35 13.06 16.48
CA GLN A 91 -6.96 13.58 17.80
C GLN A 91 -5.82 14.62 17.71
N ASP A 92 -6.03 15.64 16.88
CA ASP A 92 -5.07 16.72 16.60
C ASP A 92 -3.76 16.30 15.93
N THR A 93 -3.63 15.04 15.51
CA THR A 93 -2.49 14.52 14.76
C THR A 93 -2.83 14.38 13.28
N THR A 94 -2.03 14.99 12.41
CA THR A 94 -2.13 14.78 10.96
C THR A 94 -1.56 13.41 10.60
N ILE A 95 -2.39 12.56 10.01
CA ILE A 95 -2.01 11.25 9.49
C ILE A 95 -1.91 11.34 7.98
N HIS A 96 -0.79 10.86 7.44
CA HIS A 96 -0.55 10.76 6.00
C HIS A 96 -0.94 9.39 5.49
N LEU A 97 -1.71 9.36 4.41
CA LEU A 97 -2.16 8.15 3.74
C LEU A 97 -1.58 8.11 2.32
N CYS A 98 -0.98 6.98 1.95
CA CYS A 98 -0.62 6.74 0.56
C CYS A 98 -1.89 6.74 -0.32
N PRO A 99 -1.80 7.17 -1.58
CA PRO A 99 -2.91 7.09 -2.53
C PRO A 99 -3.54 5.70 -2.58
N LEU A 100 -4.87 5.66 -2.71
CA LEU A 100 -5.58 4.40 -2.85
C LEU A 100 -5.20 3.68 -4.17
N GLU A 101 -4.86 4.44 -5.21
CA GLU A 101 -4.41 3.94 -6.51
C GLU A 101 -3.10 3.18 -6.40
N ASP A 102 -2.16 3.66 -5.56
CA ASP A 102 -0.91 2.94 -5.30
C ASP A 102 -1.22 1.59 -4.66
N TRP A 103 -2.09 1.57 -3.64
CA TRP A 103 -2.47 0.35 -2.96
C TRP A 103 -3.26 -0.63 -3.84
N TYR A 104 -4.07 -0.14 -4.78
CA TYR A 104 -4.71 -0.99 -5.79
C TYR A 104 -3.66 -1.77 -6.59
N VAL A 105 -2.63 -1.09 -7.10
CA VAL A 105 -1.57 -1.73 -7.89
C VAL A 105 -0.70 -2.64 -7.02
N LEU A 106 -0.41 -2.23 -5.78
CA LEU A 106 0.35 -3.07 -4.84
C LEU A 106 -0.41 -4.35 -4.50
N TYR A 107 -1.73 -4.29 -4.29
CA TYR A 107 -2.54 -5.49 -4.06
C TYR A 107 -2.63 -6.38 -5.31
N LEU A 108 -2.62 -5.83 -6.52
CA LEU A 108 -2.53 -6.62 -7.75
C LEU A 108 -1.22 -7.42 -7.85
N LEU A 109 -0.14 -6.91 -7.25
CA LEU A 109 1.17 -7.57 -7.23
C LEU A 109 1.27 -8.65 -6.14
N MET A 110 0.42 -8.62 -5.12
CA MET A 110 0.45 -9.56 -3.99
C MET A 110 -0.49 -10.74 -4.21
N PRO A 111 -0.08 -11.97 -3.84
CA PRO A 111 -0.97 -13.12 -3.89
C PRO A 111 -2.09 -13.03 -2.86
N HIS A 112 -3.25 -13.60 -3.16
CA HIS A 112 -4.39 -13.75 -2.24
C HIS A 112 -5.00 -12.41 -1.76
N ARG A 113 -4.90 -11.36 -2.59
CA ARG A 113 -5.47 -10.03 -2.32
C ARG A 113 -6.60 -9.65 -3.27
N GLU A 114 -7.15 -10.60 -4.02
CA GLU A 114 -8.19 -10.40 -5.03
C GLU A 114 -9.43 -9.70 -4.46
N GLY A 115 -9.80 -10.04 -3.22
CA GLY A 115 -10.91 -9.37 -2.52
C GLY A 115 -10.64 -7.88 -2.25
N ARG A 116 -9.40 -7.50 -1.92
CA ARG A 116 -9.03 -6.09 -1.73
C ARG A 116 -9.03 -5.33 -3.06
N VAL A 117 -8.51 -5.96 -4.10
CA VAL A 117 -8.50 -5.41 -5.47
C VAL A 117 -9.94 -5.14 -5.93
N ALA A 118 -10.85 -6.11 -5.77
CA ALA A 118 -12.25 -5.95 -6.15
C ALA A 118 -12.93 -4.80 -5.40
N THR A 119 -12.79 -4.73 -4.07
CA THR A 119 -13.38 -3.64 -3.27
C THR A 119 -12.88 -2.26 -3.69
N ILE A 120 -11.57 -2.12 -3.95
CA ILE A 120 -11.00 -0.84 -4.40
C ILE A 120 -11.47 -0.50 -5.82
N LYS A 121 -11.54 -1.50 -6.71
CA LYS A 121 -12.05 -1.34 -8.08
C LYS A 121 -13.49 -0.82 -8.07
N GLU A 122 -14.38 -1.45 -7.31
CA GLU A 122 -15.78 -1.01 -7.14
C GLU A 122 -15.86 0.43 -6.65
N TYR A 123 -15.09 0.77 -5.63
CA TYR A 123 -15.03 2.14 -5.11
C TYR A 123 -14.62 3.15 -6.18
N PHE A 124 -13.60 2.82 -7.01
CA PHE A 124 -13.18 3.69 -8.10
C PHE A 124 -14.24 3.87 -9.17
N LEU A 125 -15.00 2.82 -9.52
CA LEU A 125 -16.08 2.93 -10.50
C LEU A 125 -17.21 3.83 -10.00
N GLU A 126 -17.47 3.86 -8.70
CA GLU A 126 -18.51 4.69 -8.09
C GLU A 126 -18.06 6.14 -7.83
N ASN A 127 -16.82 6.34 -7.41
CA ASN A 127 -16.33 7.62 -6.87
C ASN A 127 -15.26 8.29 -7.75
N GLY A 128 -14.79 7.60 -8.79
CA GLY A 128 -13.63 7.97 -9.58
C GLY A 128 -12.30 7.56 -8.95
N ALA A 129 -11.25 7.59 -9.76
CA ALA A 129 -9.86 7.39 -9.34
C ALA A 129 -8.96 8.47 -9.94
N ASN A 130 -7.79 8.68 -9.34
CA ASN A 130 -6.75 9.49 -9.92
C ASN A 130 -6.08 8.77 -11.09
N LEU A 131 -6.57 9.04 -12.30
CA LEU A 131 -6.05 8.43 -13.54
C LEU A 131 -4.57 8.71 -13.78
N THR A 132 -4.04 9.83 -13.26
CA THR A 132 -2.61 10.16 -13.39
C THR A 132 -1.77 9.18 -12.60
N TYR A 133 -2.19 8.81 -11.39
CA TYR A 133 -1.47 7.85 -10.56
C TYR A 133 -1.51 6.44 -11.16
N LEU A 134 -2.68 5.98 -11.60
CA LEU A 134 -2.81 4.69 -12.29
C LEU A 134 -1.96 4.61 -13.57
N LYS A 135 -1.92 5.67 -14.38
CA LYS A 135 -1.07 5.72 -15.59
C LYS A 135 0.42 5.71 -15.24
N ALA A 136 0.83 6.42 -14.20
CA ALA A 136 2.22 6.43 -13.74
C ALA A 136 2.72 5.03 -13.30
N TRP A 137 1.80 4.12 -12.95
CA TRP A 137 2.13 2.70 -12.71
C TRP A 137 2.26 1.89 -14.00
N VAL A 138 1.39 2.12 -14.99
CA VAL A 138 1.47 1.46 -16.31
C VAL A 138 2.83 1.67 -16.97
N ASP A 139 3.40 2.87 -16.83
CA ASP A 139 4.70 3.23 -17.39
C ASP A 139 5.89 2.50 -16.72
N ARG A 140 5.64 1.76 -15.63
CA ARG A 140 6.65 0.95 -14.93
C ARG A 140 6.74 -0.46 -15.52
N CYS A 141 7.86 -1.12 -15.26
CA CYS A 141 8.00 -2.54 -15.58
C CYS A 141 7.17 -3.37 -14.57
N LEU A 142 5.93 -3.68 -14.96
CA LEU A 142 5.00 -4.54 -14.22
C LEU A 142 4.76 -5.85 -14.97
N PRO A 143 4.38 -6.94 -14.25
CA PRO A 143 3.90 -8.15 -14.91
C PRO A 143 2.74 -7.84 -15.85
N LYS A 144 2.70 -8.50 -17.01
CA LYS A 144 1.67 -8.24 -18.05
C LYS A 144 0.25 -8.32 -17.47
N ALA A 145 -0.05 -9.32 -16.65
CA ALA A 145 -1.37 -9.50 -16.04
C ALA A 145 -1.79 -8.34 -15.12
N VAL A 146 -0.83 -7.66 -14.47
CA VAL A 146 -1.10 -6.48 -13.65
C VAL A 146 -1.34 -5.26 -14.54
N SER A 147 -0.49 -5.05 -15.55
CA SER A 147 -0.65 -3.96 -16.51
C SER A 147 -1.97 -4.05 -17.28
N ASP A 148 -2.37 -5.26 -17.70
CA ASP A 148 -3.66 -5.51 -18.37
C ASP A 148 -4.85 -5.08 -17.48
N GLN A 149 -4.83 -5.41 -16.18
CA GLN A 149 -5.89 -5.02 -15.24
C GLN A 149 -5.95 -3.52 -14.97
N ILE A 150 -4.80 -2.83 -14.96
CA ILE A 150 -4.78 -1.37 -14.83
C ILE A 150 -5.37 -0.73 -16.10
N HIS A 151 -5.03 -1.23 -17.29
CA HIS A 151 -5.61 -0.75 -18.55
C HIS A 151 -7.12 -0.96 -18.63
N GLU A 152 -7.60 -2.13 -18.20
CA GLU A 152 -9.03 -2.44 -18.13
C GLU A 152 -9.76 -1.44 -17.22
N LEU A 153 -9.24 -1.21 -16.01
CA LEU A 153 -9.80 -0.22 -15.09
C LEU A 153 -9.78 1.20 -15.70
N LEU A 154 -8.68 1.61 -16.33
CA LEU A 154 -8.59 2.92 -16.98
C LEU A 154 -9.62 3.09 -18.11
N PHE A 155 -9.93 2.01 -18.83
CA PHE A 155 -10.97 2.00 -19.86
C PHE A 155 -12.37 2.12 -19.26
N GLU A 156 -12.65 1.37 -18.19
CA GLU A 156 -13.94 1.41 -17.48
C GLU A 156 -14.22 2.77 -16.82
N LEU A 157 -13.18 3.45 -16.31
CA LEU A 157 -13.30 4.77 -15.68
C LEU A 157 -13.46 5.92 -16.68
N ASN A 158 -13.11 5.70 -17.95
CA ASN A 158 -13.24 6.70 -19.00
C ASN A 158 -13.68 6.04 -20.32
N PRO A 159 -14.92 5.52 -20.37
CA PRO A 159 -15.46 4.96 -21.59
C PRO A 159 -15.56 6.11 -22.60
N ARG A 160 -14.74 6.07 -23.66
CA ARG A 160 -14.89 7.06 -24.74
C ARG A 160 -16.31 6.91 -25.31
N PRO A 161 -17.05 8.02 -25.50
CA PRO A 161 -18.35 7.99 -26.18
C PRO A 161 -18.22 7.60 -27.65
#